data_AF-A0A8J6P2J5-F1
#
_entry.id   AF-A0A8J6P2J5-F1
#
_cell.length_a   1.000
_cell.length_b   1.000
_cell.length_c   1.000
_cell.angle_alpha   90.00
_cell.angle_beta   90.00
_cell.angle_gamma   90.00
#
_symmetry.space_group_name_H-M   'P 1'
#
loop_
_entity.id
_entity.type
_entity.pdbx_description
1 polymer ?
#
loop_
_entity_poly.entity_id
_entity_poly.type
_entity_poly.pdbx_seq_one_letter_code
_entity_poly.pdbx_strand_id
1 'polypeptide(L)'
;MKNYCIWVVCPPGYAHSQTFDELALGLSCAFRELGYNAPIVRDMAELTDYPIVLGCNLIPSLGNVSIPKNSIMFNAEQIQPGSPWMVASYINLLRSHQVWDYSRQNIASLKKLGVTNVRFCGIGYMPELTKIKPAPEKDIDILLYGSLNERRLNILKQLHQIGLKVEALFGVYGIAVGVKVVVT
;
A
#
# COMPACT_ATOMS: atom_id res chain seq x y z
N MET A 1 25.89 10.73 -4.99
CA MET A 1 25.12 9.56 -4.51
C MET A 1 23.64 9.86 -4.73
N LYS A 2 22.81 8.89 -5.13
CA LYS A 2 21.36 9.15 -5.30
C LYS A 2 20.72 9.41 -3.94
N ASN A 3 19.98 10.52 -3.82
CA ASN A 3 19.28 10.89 -2.59
C ASN A 3 17.83 10.42 -2.68
N TYR A 4 17.51 9.31 -2.02
CA TYR A 4 16.17 8.71 -2.06
C TYR A 4 15.30 9.25 -0.92
N CYS A 5 13.99 9.24 -1.12
CA CYS A 5 12.98 9.30 -0.06
C CYS A 5 11.84 8.36 -0.42
N ILE A 6 11.05 7.96 0.57
CA ILE A 6 9.83 7.17 0.38
C ILE A 6 8.67 8.09 0.66
N TRP A 7 7.98 8.51 -0.40
CA TRP A 7 6.84 9.41 -0.29
C TRP A 7 5.55 8.60 -0.16
N VAL A 8 4.85 8.75 0.96
CA VAL A 8 3.49 8.24 1.12
C VAL A 8 2.52 9.35 0.75
N VAL A 9 1.83 9.17 -0.37
CA VAL A 9 0.85 10.15 -0.88
C VAL A 9 -0.34 10.21 0.10
N CYS A 10 -0.61 11.39 0.68
CA CYS A 10 -1.63 11.61 1.70
C CYS A 10 -2.59 12.74 1.31
N PRO A 11 -3.66 12.47 0.52
CA PRO A 11 -4.70 13.46 0.28
C PRO A 11 -5.35 13.94 1.59
N PRO A 12 -5.71 15.23 1.72
CA PRO A 12 -6.39 15.74 2.93
C PRO A 12 -7.65 14.93 3.27
N GLY A 13 -7.76 14.50 4.53
CA GLY A 13 -8.90 13.71 5.01
C GLY A 13 -8.91 12.23 4.58
N TYR A 14 -7.92 11.76 3.83
CA TYR A 14 -7.87 10.37 3.34
C TYR A 14 -7.03 9.46 4.23
N ALA A 15 -7.64 8.98 5.32
CA ALA A 15 -6.96 8.14 6.32
C ALA A 15 -6.40 6.82 5.76
N HIS A 16 -6.99 6.29 4.68
CA HIS A 16 -6.56 5.04 4.04
C HIS A 16 -5.13 5.09 3.47
N SER A 17 -4.52 6.27 3.34
CA SER A 17 -3.09 6.42 3.01
C SER A 17 -2.19 5.66 3.99
N GLN A 18 -2.64 5.47 5.24
CA GLN A 18 -1.92 4.72 6.26
C GLN A 18 -1.75 3.22 5.93
N THR A 19 -2.48 2.70 4.94
CA THR A 19 -2.26 1.32 4.45
C THR A 19 -0.86 1.11 3.88
N PHE A 20 -0.15 2.20 3.52
CA PHE A 20 1.20 2.15 2.98
C PHE A 20 2.29 2.25 4.04
N ASP A 21 1.97 2.47 5.32
CA ASP A 21 2.96 2.79 6.36
C ASP A 21 3.92 1.62 6.62
N GLU A 22 3.42 0.39 6.60
CA GLU A 22 4.24 -0.81 6.80
C GLU A 22 5.11 -1.10 5.58
N LEU A 23 4.58 -0.87 4.37
CA LEU A 23 5.36 -0.95 3.13
C LEU A 23 6.47 0.11 3.11
N ALA A 24 6.16 1.34 3.53
CA ALA A 24 7.12 2.44 3.63
C ALA A 24 8.24 2.10 4.63
N LEU A 25 7.88 1.56 5.79
CA LEU A 25 8.85 1.11 6.78
C LEU A 25 9.74 -0.02 6.26
N GLY A 26 9.13 -1.06 5.66
CA GLY A 26 9.88 -2.17 5.08
C GLY A 26 10.87 -1.71 4.01
N LEU A 27 10.44 -0.81 3.11
CA LEU A 27 11.32 -0.22 2.11
C LEU A 27 12.44 0.63 2.73
N SER A 28 12.13 1.46 3.72
CA SER A 28 13.14 2.31 4.38
C SER A 28 14.22 1.46 5.06
N CYS A 29 13.82 0.40 5.76
CA CYS A 29 14.73 -0.57 6.37
C CYS A 29 15.56 -1.33 5.33
N ALA A 30 14.96 -1.80 4.24
CA ALA A 30 15.68 -2.48 3.17
C ALA A 30 16.72 -1.56 2.50
N PHE A 31 16.39 -0.29 2.27
CA PHE A 31 17.35 0.69 1.73
C PHE A 31 18.54 0.90 2.69
N ARG A 32 18.27 0.97 3.99
CA ARG A 32 19.30 1.07 5.02
C ARG A 32 20.24 -0.14 5.02
N GLU A 33 19.73 -1.36 4.91
CA GLU A 33 20.57 -2.57 4.81
C GLU A 33 21.44 -2.57 3.54
N LEU A 34 20.96 -1.96 2.46
CA LEU A 34 21.71 -1.79 1.21
C LEU A 34 22.72 -0.62 1.26
N GLY A 35 22.86 0.06 2.41
CA GLY A 35 23.78 1.19 2.59
C GLY A 35 23.27 2.53 2.06
N TYR A 36 21.97 2.65 1.78
CA TYR A 36 21.32 3.89 1.35
C TYR A 36 20.49 4.51 2.48
N ASN A 37 20.27 5.83 2.41
CA ASN A 37 19.28 6.51 3.23
C ASN A 37 18.04 6.81 2.37
N ALA A 38 16.86 6.45 2.87
CA ALA A 38 15.57 6.70 2.24
C ALA A 38 14.52 7.00 3.35
N PRO A 39 14.49 8.24 3.87
CA PRO A 39 13.52 8.63 4.88
C PRO A 39 12.09 8.57 4.33
N ILE A 40 11.14 8.27 5.20
CA ILE A 40 9.71 8.28 4.87
C ILE A 40 9.22 9.72 5.02
N VAL A 41 8.59 10.25 3.98
CA VAL A 41 8.06 11.61 3.92
C VAL A 41 6.59 11.59 3.52
N ARG A 42 5.84 12.59 3.98
CA ARG A 42 4.42 12.78 3.61
C ARG A 42 4.17 14.15 2.98
N ASP A 43 4.94 15.15 3.37
CA ASP A 43 4.93 16.47 2.77
C ASP A 43 5.73 16.47 1.45
N MET A 44 5.16 17.08 0.41
CA MET A 44 5.84 17.28 -0.87
C MET A 44 7.05 18.22 -0.75
N ALA A 45 7.08 19.10 0.27
CA ALA A 45 8.21 19.97 0.54
C ALA A 45 9.47 19.21 1.01
N GLU A 46 9.31 17.97 1.48
CA GLU A 46 10.41 17.11 1.96
C GLU A 46 10.94 16.15 0.89
N LEU A 47 10.42 16.22 -0.34
CA LEU A 47 10.85 15.35 -1.42
C LEU A 47 12.31 15.57 -1.81
N THR A 48 13.01 14.47 -2.04
CA THR A 48 14.35 14.45 -2.62
C THR A 48 14.30 14.29 -4.14
N ASP A 49 15.46 14.20 -4.79
CA ASP A 49 15.56 14.02 -6.25
C ASP A 49 15.06 12.65 -6.75
N TYR A 50 14.99 11.63 -5.89
CA TYR A 50 14.56 10.27 -6.23
C TYR A 50 13.48 9.72 -5.29
N PRO A 51 12.24 10.24 -5.33
CA PRO A 51 11.14 9.69 -4.54
C PRO A 51 10.72 8.31 -5.00
N ILE A 52 10.49 7.41 -4.04
CA ILE A 52 9.75 6.15 -4.24
C ILE A 52 8.35 6.41 -3.72
N VAL A 53 7.39 6.44 -4.64
CA VAL A 53 6.04 6.93 -4.39
C VAL A 53 5.10 5.78 -4.09
N LEU A 54 4.58 5.74 -2.86
CA LEU A 54 3.53 4.82 -2.41
C LEU A 54 2.17 5.54 -2.46
N GLY A 55 1.14 4.85 -2.92
CA GLY A 55 -0.17 5.48 -3.16
C GLY A 55 -0.20 6.35 -4.42
N CYS A 56 0.59 6.00 -5.44
CA CYS A 56 0.65 6.75 -6.71
C CYS A 56 -0.71 6.82 -7.44
N ASN A 57 -1.64 5.91 -7.16
CA ASN A 57 -3.04 5.96 -7.61
C ASN A 57 -3.84 7.13 -7.04
N LEU A 58 -3.38 7.73 -5.92
CA LEU A 58 -4.03 8.87 -5.29
C LEU A 58 -3.58 10.21 -5.87
N ILE A 59 -2.42 10.27 -6.54
CA ILE A 59 -1.86 11.50 -7.14
C ILE A 59 -2.86 12.24 -8.04
N PRO A 60 -3.61 11.57 -8.95
CA PRO A 60 -4.60 12.27 -9.78
C PRO A 60 -5.65 13.05 -8.98
N SER A 61 -5.92 12.68 -7.73
CA SER A 61 -6.87 13.39 -6.86
C SER A 61 -6.29 14.65 -6.20
N LEU A 62 -4.95 14.80 -6.18
CA LEU A 62 -4.28 15.97 -5.63
C LEU A 62 -4.30 17.20 -6.57
N GLY A 63 -4.85 17.05 -7.78
CA GLY A 63 -4.83 18.09 -8.81
C GLY A 63 -3.46 18.23 -9.45
N ASN A 64 -3.05 19.47 -9.76
CA ASN A 64 -1.78 19.74 -10.43
C ASN A 64 -0.63 19.79 -9.42
N VAL A 65 -0.03 18.64 -9.15
CA VAL A 65 1.19 18.52 -8.34
C VAL A 65 2.41 18.33 -9.24
N SER A 66 3.52 18.98 -8.88
CA SER A 66 4.81 18.77 -9.55
C SER A 66 5.49 17.54 -8.97
N ILE A 67 5.73 16.53 -9.80
CA ILE A 67 6.37 15.28 -9.40
C ILE A 67 7.81 15.29 -9.92
N PRO A 68 8.81 15.04 -9.07
CA PRO A 68 10.20 14.98 -9.52
C PRO A 68 10.37 13.97 -10.65
N LYS A 69 11.09 14.34 -11.72
CA LYS A 69 11.22 13.53 -12.94
C LYS A 69 11.81 12.13 -12.69
N ASN A 70 12.67 11.98 -11.69
CA ASN A 70 13.28 10.69 -11.36
C ASN A 70 12.46 9.87 -10.34
N SER A 71 11.21 10.26 -10.09
CA SER A 71 10.32 9.52 -9.19
C SER A 71 10.03 8.12 -9.71
N ILE A 72 9.96 7.18 -8.79
CA ILE A 72 9.63 5.78 -9.02
C ILE A 72 8.23 5.54 -8.46
N MET A 73 7.27 5.24 -9.33
CA MET A 73 5.90 4.90 -8.94
C MET A 73 5.87 3.45 -8.46
N PHE A 74 5.68 3.21 -7.17
CA PHE A 74 5.41 1.87 -6.68
C PHE A 74 3.91 1.59 -6.82
N ASN A 75 3.53 0.76 -7.80
CA ASN A 75 2.15 0.33 -7.96
C ASN A 75 1.84 -0.80 -6.97
N ALA A 76 0.90 -0.55 -6.06
CA ALA A 76 0.34 -1.53 -5.15
C ALA A 76 -1.09 -1.96 -5.54
N GLU A 77 -1.68 -1.33 -6.55
CA GLU A 77 -3.04 -1.62 -6.99
C GLU A 77 -3.08 -2.80 -7.98
N GLN A 78 -4.20 -3.52 -7.98
CA GLN A 78 -4.46 -4.57 -8.96
C GLN A 78 -4.81 -3.97 -10.32
N ILE A 79 -4.14 -4.47 -11.36
CA ILE A 79 -4.36 -4.02 -12.74
C ILE A 79 -5.36 -4.97 -13.40
N GLN A 80 -6.64 -4.64 -13.24
CA GLN A 80 -7.77 -5.45 -13.71
C GLN A 80 -8.90 -4.61 -14.33
N PRO A 81 -9.69 -5.19 -15.25
CA PRO A 81 -10.88 -4.52 -15.78
C PRO A 81 -11.85 -4.12 -14.66
N GLY A 82 -12.45 -2.93 -14.79
CA GLY A 82 -13.41 -2.41 -13.82
C GLY A 82 -12.81 -1.87 -12.53
N SER A 83 -11.48 -1.86 -12.37
CA SER A 83 -10.83 -1.21 -11.23
C SER A 83 -11.09 0.31 -11.27
N PRO A 84 -11.55 0.92 -10.16
CA PRO A 84 -11.81 2.37 -10.11
C PRO A 84 -10.54 3.19 -10.26
N TRP A 85 -9.36 2.60 -10.01
CA TRP A 85 -8.06 3.27 -10.14
C TRP A 85 -7.54 3.34 -11.58
N MET A 86 -8.09 2.54 -12.49
CA MET A 86 -7.61 2.42 -13.87
C MET A 86 -8.10 3.55 -14.78
N VAL A 87 -8.07 4.78 -14.27
CA VAL A 87 -8.42 6.00 -15.00
C VAL A 87 -7.24 6.50 -15.85
N ALA A 88 -7.53 7.23 -16.93
CA ALA A 88 -6.52 7.67 -17.89
C ALA A 88 -5.38 8.49 -17.26
N SER A 89 -5.69 9.33 -16.27
CA SER A 89 -4.69 10.14 -15.55
C SER A 89 -3.67 9.27 -14.81
N TYR A 90 -4.12 8.20 -14.15
CA TYR A 90 -3.23 7.27 -13.46
C TYR A 90 -2.35 6.49 -14.45
N ILE A 91 -2.92 6.01 -15.56
CA ILE A 91 -2.13 5.30 -16.58
C ILE A 91 -1.10 6.22 -17.24
N ASN A 92 -1.45 7.48 -17.50
CA ASN A 92 -0.51 8.46 -18.05
C ASN A 92 0.61 8.81 -17.05
N LEU A 93 0.32 8.83 -15.75
CA LEU A 93 1.33 8.97 -14.70
C LEU A 93 2.33 7.79 -14.73
N LEU A 94 1.82 6.56 -14.82
CA LEU A 94 2.66 5.36 -14.90
C LEU A 94 3.49 5.30 -16.19
N ARG A 95 2.94 5.75 -17.33
CA ARG A 95 3.67 5.82 -18.61
C ARG A 95 4.83 6.82 -18.59
N SER A 96 4.73 7.88 -17.78
CA SER A 96 5.71 8.97 -17.75
C SER A 96 6.85 8.77 -16.75
N HIS A 97 6.79 7.74 -15.90
CA HIS A 97 7.77 7.49 -14.83
C HIS A 97 8.31 6.06 -14.86
N GLN A 98 9.36 5.82 -14.07
CA GLN A 98 9.74 4.45 -13.73
C GLN A 98 8.67 3.85 -12.81
N VAL A 99 8.26 2.61 -13.07
CA VAL A 99 7.29 1.89 -12.26
C VAL A 99 7.94 0.69 -11.60
N TRP A 100 7.71 0.51 -10.31
CA TRP A 100 7.95 -0.73 -9.57
C TRP A 100 6.62 -1.38 -9.28
N ASP A 101 6.53 -2.70 -9.49
CA ASP A 101 5.30 -3.45 -9.25
C ASP A 101 5.62 -4.79 -8.58
N TYR A 102 4.78 -5.17 -7.62
CA TYR A 102 4.92 -6.41 -6.85
C TYR A 102 4.41 -7.65 -7.60
N SER A 103 3.63 -7.47 -8.66
CA SER A 103 2.93 -8.55 -9.36
C SER A 103 3.40 -8.67 -10.81
N ARG A 104 3.96 -9.84 -11.16
CA ARG A 104 4.33 -10.14 -12.56
C ARG A 104 3.13 -10.10 -13.51
N GLN A 105 1.93 -10.41 -13.01
CA GLN A 105 0.70 -10.31 -13.78
C GLN A 105 0.34 -8.85 -14.05
N ASN A 106 0.41 -7.98 -13.04
CA ASN A 106 0.22 -6.54 -13.22
C ASN A 106 1.20 -5.99 -14.28
N ILE A 107 2.48 -6.35 -14.19
CA ILE A 107 3.50 -5.93 -15.17
C ILE A 107 3.11 -6.31 -16.60
N ALA A 108 2.61 -7.53 -16.82
CA ALA A 108 2.16 -7.97 -18.13
C ALA A 108 0.96 -7.13 -18.63
N SER A 109 0.01 -6.81 -17.74
CA SER A 109 -1.14 -5.94 -18.07
C SER A 109 -0.72 -4.50 -18.34
N LEU A 110 0.16 -3.92 -17.53
CA LEU A 110 0.70 -2.56 -17.67
C LEU A 110 1.43 -2.38 -19.01
N LYS A 111 2.21 -3.38 -19.43
CA LYS A 111 2.87 -3.37 -20.75
C LYS A 111 1.88 -3.29 -21.90
N LYS A 112 0.75 -4.02 -21.82
CA LYS A 112 -0.34 -3.93 -22.82
C LYS A 112 -0.98 -2.54 -22.86
N LEU A 113 -0.95 -1.83 -21.73
CA LEU A 113 -1.40 -0.44 -21.60
C LEU A 113 -0.32 0.58 -21.97
N GLY A 114 0.83 0.16 -22.51
CA GLY A 114 1.91 1.05 -22.95
C GLY A 114 2.81 1.57 -21.83
N VAL A 115 2.70 1.03 -20.61
CA VAL A 115 3.66 1.30 -19.52
C VAL A 115 4.87 0.40 -19.74
N THR A 116 5.93 0.95 -20.33
CA THR A 116 7.10 0.18 -20.78
C THR A 116 8.24 0.17 -19.76
N ASN A 117 8.41 1.23 -18.96
CA ASN A 117 9.44 1.34 -17.94
C ASN A 117 8.99 0.77 -16.59
N VAL A 118 8.66 -0.52 -16.57
CA VAL A 118 8.18 -1.23 -15.38
C VAL A 118 9.15 -2.33 -14.96
N ARG A 119 9.46 -2.40 -13.66
CA ARG A 119 10.32 -3.41 -13.05
C ARG A 119 9.59 -4.17 -11.95
N PHE A 120 9.89 -5.45 -11.82
CA PHE A 120 9.42 -6.24 -10.70
C PHE A 120 10.17 -5.84 -9.42
N CYS A 121 9.42 -5.49 -8.38
CA CYS A 121 9.92 -5.22 -7.03
C CYS A 121 8.99 -5.93 -6.05
N GLY A 122 9.41 -7.08 -5.53
CA GLY A 122 8.62 -7.84 -4.57
C GLY A 122 8.52 -7.12 -3.23
N ILE A 123 7.42 -7.38 -2.52
CA ILE A 123 7.26 -6.94 -1.13
C ILE A 123 7.85 -8.02 -0.23
N GLY A 124 8.91 -7.67 0.49
CA GLY A 124 9.64 -8.55 1.40
C GLY A 124 9.35 -8.27 2.87
N TYR A 125 9.91 -9.11 3.73
CA TYR A 125 9.87 -8.93 5.18
C TYR A 125 11.15 -8.25 5.69
N MET A 126 10.99 -7.34 6.65
CA MET A 126 12.06 -6.74 7.44
C MET A 126 11.79 -6.99 8.93
N PRO A 127 12.80 -7.30 9.77
CA PRO A 127 12.62 -7.53 11.20
C PRO A 127 11.81 -6.45 11.94
N GLU A 128 11.94 -5.19 11.52
CA GLU A 128 11.27 -4.01 12.08
C GLU A 128 9.75 -3.99 11.83
N LEU A 129 9.25 -4.86 10.95
CA LEU A 129 7.81 -5.07 10.76
C LEU A 129 7.19 -5.93 11.86
N THR A 130 7.99 -6.69 12.61
CA THR A 130 7.52 -7.48 13.75
C THR A 130 7.32 -6.58 14.97
N LYS A 131 6.18 -5.88 15.00
CA LYS A 131 5.82 -4.92 16.06
C LYS A 131 4.83 -5.46 17.08
N ILE A 132 3.87 -6.26 16.62
CA ILE A 132 2.78 -6.76 17.46
C ILE A 132 3.27 -8.01 18.18
N LYS A 133 3.34 -7.94 19.51
CA LYS A 133 3.61 -9.12 20.33
C LYS A 133 2.37 -10.00 20.32
N PRO A 134 2.52 -11.33 20.14
CA PRO A 134 1.40 -12.25 20.29
C PRO A 134 0.74 -12.08 21.66
N ALA A 135 -0.59 -12.02 21.67
CA ALA A 135 -1.34 -12.04 22.92
C ALA A 135 -1.12 -13.39 23.63
N PRO A 136 -1.02 -13.42 24.97
CA PRO A 136 -0.85 -14.66 25.72
C PRO A 136 -2.06 -15.59 25.56
N GLU A 137 -3.24 -15.02 25.35
CA GLU A 137 -4.49 -15.73 25.08
C GLU A 137 -5.04 -15.31 23.71
N LYS A 138 -5.42 -16.30 22.90
CA LYS A 138 -6.08 -16.10 21.61
C LYS A 138 -7.58 -16.33 21.79
N ASP A 139 -8.33 -15.24 21.84
CA ASP A 139 -9.78 -15.23 22.06
C ASP A 139 -10.59 -14.97 20.78
N ILE A 140 -9.92 -14.86 19.64
CA ILE A 140 -10.51 -14.73 18.30
C ILE A 140 -10.10 -15.97 17.50
N ASP A 141 -11.07 -16.65 16.90
CA ASP A 141 -10.81 -17.81 16.04
C ASP A 141 -10.45 -17.38 14.62
N ILE A 142 -11.19 -16.39 14.10
CA ILE A 142 -11.02 -15.86 12.74
C ILE A 142 -11.04 -14.33 12.77
N LEU A 143 -10.01 -13.71 12.19
CA LEU A 143 -9.96 -12.28 11.94
C LEU A 143 -9.96 -12.01 10.43
N LEU A 144 -10.96 -11.28 9.94
CA LEU A 144 -10.88 -10.65 8.63
C LEU A 144 -10.32 -9.23 8.80
N TYR A 145 -9.32 -8.88 8.00
CA TYR A 145 -8.84 -7.52 7.90
C TYR A 145 -8.99 -7.00 6.47
N GLY A 146 -9.84 -6.00 6.27
CA GLY A 146 -10.09 -5.40 4.97
C GLY A 146 -11.57 -5.11 4.71
N SER A 147 -11.85 -4.61 3.51
CA SER A 147 -13.20 -4.19 3.14
C SER A 147 -14.20 -5.35 3.18
N LEU A 148 -15.42 -5.07 3.61
CA LEU A 148 -16.52 -6.02 3.50
C LEU A 148 -17.21 -5.88 2.15
N ASN A 149 -17.57 -7.02 1.57
CA ASN A 149 -18.53 -7.11 0.49
C ASN A 149 -19.52 -8.23 0.81
N GLU A 150 -20.61 -8.35 0.07
CA GLU A 150 -21.67 -9.33 0.33
C GLU A 150 -21.13 -10.76 0.43
N ARG A 151 -20.21 -11.12 -0.47
CA ARG A 151 -19.56 -12.44 -0.46
C ARG A 151 -18.79 -12.68 0.84
N ARG A 152 -17.94 -11.73 1.25
CA ARG A 152 -17.15 -11.81 2.50
C ARG A 152 -18.08 -11.87 3.71
N LEU A 153 -19.11 -11.04 3.75
CA LEU A 153 -20.08 -11.02 4.85
C LEU A 153 -20.81 -12.36 4.99
N ASN A 154 -21.24 -12.97 3.88
CA ASN A 154 -21.90 -14.27 3.92
C ASN A 154 -20.99 -15.37 4.50
N ILE A 155 -19.71 -15.37 4.12
CA ILE A 155 -18.71 -16.31 4.67
C ILE A 155 -18.54 -16.10 6.17
N LEU A 156 -18.37 -14.86 6.63
CA LEU A 156 -18.20 -14.57 8.06
C LEU A 156 -19.44 -14.98 8.88
N LYS A 157 -20.65 -14.77 8.34
CA LYS A 157 -21.90 -15.21 8.98
C LYS A 157 -21.97 -16.72 9.12
N GLN A 158 -21.58 -17.47 8.09
CA GLN A 158 -21.55 -18.94 8.16
C GLN A 158 -20.53 -19.45 9.20
N LEU A 159 -19.36 -18.81 9.28
CA LEU A 159 -18.35 -19.13 10.31
C LEU A 159 -18.86 -18.84 11.72
N HIS A 160 -19.58 -17.73 11.90
CA HIS A 160 -20.19 -17.41 13.18
C HIS A 160 -21.31 -18.40 13.56
N GLN A 161 -22.13 -18.81 12.60
CA GLN A 161 -23.24 -19.77 12.82
C GLN A 161 -22.77 -21.15 13.29
N ILE A 162 -21.55 -21.57 12.96
CA ILE A 162 -20.95 -22.81 13.46
C ILE A 162 -20.24 -22.64 14.82
N GLY A 163 -20.37 -21.47 15.45
CA GLY A 163 -19.90 -21.19 16.80
C GLY A 163 -18.51 -20.57 16.91
N LEU A 164 -17.89 -20.13 15.81
CA LEU A 164 -16.59 -19.45 15.85
C LEU A 164 -16.70 -17.99 16.29
N LYS A 165 -15.69 -17.52 17.04
CA LYS A 165 -15.49 -16.11 17.36
C LYS A 165 -14.82 -15.41 16.18
N VAL A 166 -15.65 -14.74 15.38
CA VAL A 166 -15.25 -14.08 14.13
C VAL A 166 -15.24 -12.57 14.33
N GLU A 167 -14.12 -11.94 14.00
CA GLU A 167 -13.97 -10.48 14.01
C GLU A 167 -13.67 -9.95 12.61
N ALA A 168 -14.12 -8.73 12.30
CA ALA A 168 -13.79 -8.06 11.05
C ALA A 168 -13.37 -6.61 11.28
N LEU A 169 -12.17 -6.26 10.82
CA LEU A 169 -11.60 -4.92 10.94
C LEU A 169 -11.47 -4.26 9.57
N PHE A 170 -11.80 -2.98 9.50
CA PHE A 170 -11.60 -2.15 8.32
C PHE A 170 -11.22 -0.72 8.72
N GLY A 171 -10.29 -0.11 7.99
CA GLY A 171 -9.88 1.27 8.24
C GLY A 171 -9.08 1.49 9.53
N VAL A 172 -8.68 0.42 10.21
CA VAL A 172 -7.73 0.45 11.32
C VAL A 172 -6.32 0.47 10.73
N TYR A 173 -5.37 1.18 11.34
CA TYR A 173 -3.98 1.24 10.86
C TYR A 173 -3.01 1.53 12.01
N GLY A 174 -1.73 1.20 11.82
CA GLY A 174 -0.66 1.51 12.77
C GLY A 174 -0.90 0.94 14.17
N ILE A 175 -0.73 1.77 15.21
CA ILE A 175 -0.89 1.32 16.61
C ILE A 175 -2.31 0.85 16.93
N ALA A 176 -3.31 1.30 16.17
CA ALA A 176 -4.69 0.88 16.37
C ALA A 176 -4.93 -0.58 15.95
N VAL A 177 -4.05 -1.19 15.14
CA VAL A 177 -4.12 -2.63 14.77
C VAL A 177 -3.98 -3.52 16.00
N GLY A 178 -3.27 -3.05 17.04
CA GLY A 178 -3.17 -3.75 18.32
C GLY A 178 -4.42 -3.65 19.20
N VAL A 179 -5.42 -2.86 18.80
CA VAL A 179 -6.66 -2.63 19.55
C VAL A 179 -7.79 -3.40 18.88
N LYS A 180 -8.41 -4.33 19.62
CA LYS A 180 -9.56 -5.09 19.14
C LYS A 180 -10.72 -4.13 18.88
N VAL A 181 -11.24 -4.11 17.64
CA VAL A 181 -12.57 -3.55 17.36
C VAL A 181 -13.50 -4.75 17.17
N VAL A 182 -14.45 -4.88 18.10
CA VAL A 182 -15.45 -5.94 18.08
C VAL A 182 -16.54 -5.54 17.09
N VAL A 183 -16.84 -6.41 16.12
CA VAL A 183 -18.06 -6.26 15.32
C VAL A 183 -19.22 -6.83 16.13
N THR A 184 -20.04 -5.94 16.70
CA THR A 184 -21.34 -6.30 17.28
C THR A 184 -22.36 -6.59 16.21
#